data_AF-A0A5C2SCY5-F1
#
_entry.id   AF-A0A5C2SCY5-F1
#
_cell.length_a   1.000
_cell.length_b   1.000
_cell.length_c   1.000
_cell.angle_alpha   90.00
_cell.angle_beta   90.00
_cell.angle_gamma   90.00
#
_symmetry.space_group_name_H-M   'P 1'
#
loop_
_entity.id
_entity.type
_entity.pdbx_description
1 polymer ?
#
loop_
_entity_poly.entity_id
_entity_poly.type
_entity_poly.pdbx_seq_one_letter_code
_entity_poly.pdbx_strand_id
1 'polypeptide(L)'
;MSQLYMYGKPVVALNSIQSISVCGLAKGNDGTSSKLELNCIAPDSSKKKFCPLLIGSSSNKTVLPEIPPPTQSRLPPDGDVMLELKLGDVLGQNDRNVVYAVTVTNADSVACYVPPLVMKVARLFKGRNVSEEAGMYRDLECLQGSIIPRCFGYFCTTIDHTQVAILPWDGPNCGYPRTLDPHNPPHPAAPLSMMLLERLGDPIPTGSGIEPENIK
;
A
#
# COMPACT_ATOMS: atom_id res chain seq x y z
N MET A 1 1.79 26.97 -3.00
CA MET A 1 1.07 26.37 -1.85
C MET A 1 2.05 26.22 -0.70
N SER A 2 1.62 26.51 0.52
CA SER A 2 2.38 27.19 1.59
C SER A 2 3.64 26.48 2.10
N GLN A 3 4.80 27.07 1.79
CA GLN A 3 6.16 26.71 2.24
C GLN A 3 6.51 27.14 3.68
N LEU A 4 5.56 27.61 4.49
CA LEU A 4 5.88 28.40 5.69
C LEU A 4 6.03 27.62 7.01
N TYR A 5 5.91 26.30 7.03
CA TYR A 5 6.11 25.50 8.26
C TYR A 5 6.88 24.21 7.97
N MET A 6 8.13 24.34 7.56
CA MET A 6 9.13 23.28 7.75
C MET A 6 9.97 23.66 8.97
N TYR A 7 9.43 23.46 10.18
CA TYR A 7 10.27 23.29 11.37
C TYR A 7 11.36 22.30 10.98
N GLY A 8 12.64 22.61 11.22
CA GLY A 8 13.84 21.90 10.71
C GLY A 8 14.00 20.41 11.05
N LYS A 9 12.90 19.68 11.25
CA LYS A 9 12.83 18.23 11.26
C LYS A 9 13.28 17.70 9.89
N PRO A 10 14.16 16.69 9.86
CA PRO A 10 14.51 16.00 8.62
C PRO A 10 13.27 15.28 8.07
N VAL A 11 13.18 15.13 6.75
CA VAL A 11 12.14 14.30 6.12
C VAL A 11 12.32 12.85 6.56
N VAL A 12 11.22 12.15 6.86
CA VAL A 12 11.22 10.73 7.22
C VAL A 12 11.91 9.90 6.14
N ALA A 13 12.80 8.99 6.55
CA ALA A 13 13.53 8.11 5.64
C ALA A 13 12.65 6.94 5.16
N LEU A 14 12.94 6.38 3.98
CA LEU A 14 12.11 5.33 3.37
C LEU A 14 12.04 4.05 4.23
N ASN A 15 13.08 3.76 5.00
CA ASN A 15 13.18 2.59 5.86
C ASN A 15 13.12 2.92 7.36
N SER A 16 12.70 4.14 7.73
CA SER A 16 12.61 4.49 9.16
C SER A 16 11.30 4.04 9.82
N ILE A 17 10.25 3.72 9.05
CA ILE A 17 8.95 3.33 9.60
C ILE A 17 8.94 1.83 9.87
N GLN A 18 8.95 1.46 11.16
CA GLN A 18 8.93 0.07 11.59
C GLN A 18 7.51 -0.46 11.76
N SER A 19 6.59 0.38 12.21
CA SER A 19 5.20 -0.03 12.46
C SER A 19 4.23 1.12 12.23
N ILE A 20 2.99 0.76 12.00
CA ILE A 20 1.87 1.69 11.88
C ILE A 20 0.71 1.22 12.75
N SER A 21 -0.06 2.18 13.23
CA SER A 21 -1.34 1.93 13.86
C SER A 21 -2.45 2.67 13.15
N VAL A 22 -3.48 1.95 12.71
CA VAL A 22 -4.49 2.46 11.77
C VAL A 22 -5.88 2.46 12.42
N CYS A 23 -6.46 3.65 12.56
CA CYS A 23 -7.82 3.86 13.02
C CYS A 23 -8.78 3.98 11.84
N GLY A 24 -9.93 3.31 11.93
CA GLY A 24 -11.02 3.41 10.96
C GLY A 24 -11.00 2.37 9.83
N LEU A 25 -9.94 1.56 9.72
CA LEU A 25 -9.87 0.46 8.74
C LEU A 25 -10.67 -0.78 9.18
N ALA A 26 -10.71 -1.02 10.48
CA ALA A 26 -11.35 -2.16 11.10
C ALA A 26 -12.54 -1.73 11.97
N LYS A 27 -13.56 -2.58 12.01
CA LYS A 27 -14.67 -2.45 12.95
C LYS A 27 -14.92 -3.78 13.66
N GLY A 28 -15.19 -3.73 14.96
CA GLY A 28 -15.65 -4.88 15.71
C GLY A 28 -17.02 -5.37 15.20
N ASN A 29 -17.44 -6.54 15.69
CA ASN A 29 -18.75 -7.10 15.36
C ASN A 29 -19.93 -6.22 15.78
N ASP A 30 -19.73 -5.29 16.71
CA ASP A 30 -20.69 -4.28 17.16
C ASP A 30 -20.67 -2.97 16.34
N GLY A 31 -19.77 -2.87 15.36
CA GLY A 31 -19.59 -1.68 14.53
C GLY A 31 -18.65 -0.62 15.12
N THR A 32 -18.12 -0.84 16.32
CA THR A 32 -17.13 0.08 16.91
C THR A 32 -15.84 0.06 16.11
N SER A 33 -15.25 1.23 15.88
CA SER A 33 -13.97 1.30 15.15
C SER A 33 -12.85 0.73 16.01
N SER A 34 -12.09 -0.19 15.43
CA SER A 34 -10.92 -0.80 16.07
C SER A 34 -9.63 -0.23 15.48
N LYS A 35 -8.62 -0.06 16.34
CA LYS A 35 -7.27 0.37 15.98
C LYS A 35 -6.46 -0.89 15.64
N LEU A 36 -5.87 -0.94 14.44
CA LEU A 36 -5.04 -2.06 13.99
C LEU A 36 -3.56 -1.70 14.05
N GLU A 37 -2.76 -2.55 14.67
CA GLU A 37 -1.30 -2.42 14.66
C GLU A 37 -0.68 -3.38 13.65
N LEU A 38 0.22 -2.84 12.82
CA LEU A 38 0.91 -3.59 11.78
C LEU A 38 2.40 -3.27 11.79
N ASN A 39 3.21 -4.32 11.64
CA ASN A 39 4.64 -4.20 11.48
C ASN A 39 5.01 -4.13 10.00
N CYS A 40 6.08 -3.39 9.71
CA CYS A 40 6.72 -3.38 8.42
C CYS A 40 7.37 -4.75 8.18
N ILE A 41 7.16 -5.30 6.98
CA ILE A 41 7.71 -6.60 6.56
C ILE A 41 8.39 -6.41 5.21
N ALA A 42 9.43 -7.20 4.95
CA ALA A 42 10.04 -7.23 3.64
C ALA A 42 9.02 -7.71 2.58
N PRO A 43 8.73 -6.92 1.52
CA PRO A 43 7.92 -7.38 0.41
C PRO A 43 8.60 -8.51 -0.37
N ASP A 44 7.78 -9.24 -1.13
CA ASP A 44 8.24 -10.22 -2.10
C ASP A 44 9.14 -9.56 -3.13
N SER A 45 10.23 -10.24 -3.50
CA SER A 45 11.10 -9.73 -4.57
C SER A 45 10.32 -9.68 -5.89
N SER A 46 10.38 -8.55 -6.59
CA SER A 46 9.77 -8.40 -7.92
C SER A 46 10.40 -9.31 -8.98
N LYS A 47 11.57 -9.89 -8.65
CA LYS A 47 12.32 -10.89 -9.43
C LYS A 47 11.51 -12.17 -9.58
N LYS A 48 10.41 -12.11 -10.34
CA LYS A 48 10.01 -13.25 -11.14
C LYS A 48 11.25 -13.60 -11.93
N LYS A 49 11.81 -14.79 -11.68
CA LYS A 49 12.81 -15.38 -12.56
C LYS A 49 12.26 -15.13 -13.96
N PHE A 50 12.90 -14.25 -14.73
CA PHE A 50 12.63 -14.17 -16.14
C PHE A 50 12.92 -15.59 -16.61
N CYS A 51 11.88 -16.42 -16.72
CA CYS A 51 11.95 -17.56 -17.59
C CYS A 51 12.22 -16.90 -18.93
N PRO A 52 13.39 -17.11 -19.55
CA PRO A 52 13.55 -16.71 -20.93
C PRO A 52 12.42 -17.46 -21.62
N LEU A 53 11.38 -16.74 -22.00
CA LEU A 53 10.34 -17.27 -22.85
C LEU A 53 11.11 -17.92 -23.98
N LEU A 54 10.83 -19.21 -24.18
CA LEU A 54 11.38 -20.02 -25.26
C LEU A 54 11.03 -19.32 -26.58
N ILE A 55 11.82 -18.31 -26.95
CA ILE A 55 11.87 -17.76 -28.28
C ILE A 55 12.37 -18.94 -29.10
N GLY A 56 11.45 -19.45 -29.92
CA GLY A 56 11.63 -20.68 -30.67
C GLY A 56 12.99 -20.72 -31.36
N SER A 57 13.53 -21.94 -31.42
CA SER A 57 14.72 -22.43 -32.09
C SER A 57 15.09 -21.72 -33.41
N SER A 58 15.54 -20.47 -33.34
CA SER A 58 16.19 -19.76 -34.43
C SER A 58 17.63 -19.53 -33.98
N SER A 59 18.56 -20.10 -34.73
CA SER A 59 19.99 -20.26 -34.43
C SER A 59 20.80 -18.97 -34.27
N ASN A 60 20.15 -17.82 -34.08
CA ASN A 60 20.80 -16.55 -33.88
C ASN A 60 21.02 -16.33 -32.38
N LYS A 61 22.26 -16.62 -31.94
CA LYS A 61 22.76 -16.27 -30.61
C LYS A 61 22.82 -14.74 -30.44
N THR A 62 21.68 -14.09 -30.27
CA THR A 62 21.64 -12.76 -29.67
C THR A 62 22.03 -12.89 -28.22
N VAL A 63 23.31 -12.64 -27.92
CA VAL A 63 23.79 -12.51 -26.55
C VAL A 63 23.13 -11.25 -25.98
N LEU A 64 22.15 -11.44 -25.10
CA LEU A 64 21.61 -10.31 -24.35
C LEU A 64 22.74 -9.72 -23.51
N PRO A 65 22.89 -8.37 -23.49
CA PRO A 65 23.87 -7.74 -22.63
C PRO A 65 23.61 -8.15 -21.18
N GLU A 66 24.68 -8.38 -20.43
CA GLU A 66 24.60 -8.71 -19.01
C GLU A 66 23.87 -7.58 -18.27
N ILE A 67 22.86 -7.95 -17.47
CA ILE A 67 22.12 -6.98 -16.68
C ILE A 67 23.09 -6.45 -15.62
N PRO A 68 23.32 -5.13 -15.52
CA PRO A 68 24.21 -4.57 -14.52
C PRO A 68 23.73 -4.97 -13.11
N PRO A 69 24.66 -5.19 -12.16
CA PRO A 69 24.30 -5.53 -10.80
C PRO A 69 23.38 -4.44 -10.22
N PRO A 70 22.41 -4.81 -9.36
CA PRO A 70 21.55 -3.83 -8.71
C PRO A 70 22.38 -2.79 -7.98
N THR A 71 22.00 -1.52 -8.11
CA THR A 71 22.60 -0.43 -7.33
C THR A 71 22.48 -0.76 -5.84
N GLN A 72 23.57 -0.62 -5.10
CA GLN A 72 23.52 -0.78 -3.64
C GLN A 72 22.59 0.28 -3.04
N SER A 73 21.73 -0.15 -2.12
CA SER A 73 20.82 0.76 -1.40
C SER A 73 21.62 1.87 -0.71
N ARG A 74 21.12 3.09 -0.78
CA ARG A 74 21.72 4.27 -0.13
C ARG A 74 20.95 4.72 1.09
N LEU A 75 20.00 3.90 1.55
CA LEU A 75 19.19 4.19 2.71
C LEU A 75 20.06 4.18 3.99
N PRO A 76 19.72 5.02 4.98
CA PRO A 76 20.31 4.92 6.31
C PRO A 76 19.98 3.54 6.93
N PRO A 77 20.53 3.21 8.12
CA PRO A 77 20.05 2.07 8.88
C PRO A 77 18.53 2.14 9.13
N ASP A 78 17.90 0.98 9.31
CA ASP A 78 16.47 0.90 9.62
C ASP A 78 16.17 1.69 10.90
N GLY A 79 15.08 2.46 10.86
CA GLY A 79 14.61 3.26 11.99
C GLY A 79 13.53 2.54 12.80
N ASP A 80 13.08 3.20 13.85
CA ASP A 80 12.09 2.73 14.83
C ASP A 80 10.84 3.62 14.88
N VAL A 81 10.56 4.36 13.79
CA VAL A 81 9.42 5.28 13.73
C VAL A 81 8.12 4.49 13.70
N MET A 82 7.22 4.81 14.64
CA MET A 82 5.85 4.33 14.68
C MET A 82 4.89 5.47 14.30
N LEU A 83 4.06 5.26 13.27
CA LEU A 83 3.04 6.23 12.87
C LEU A 83 1.65 5.82 13.36
N GLU A 84 0.90 6.78 13.87
CA GLU A 84 -0.53 6.64 14.08
C GLU A 84 -1.28 7.30 12.93
N LEU A 85 -2.14 6.52 12.28
CA LEU A 85 -2.82 6.88 11.05
C LEU A 85 -4.33 6.83 11.26
N LYS A 86 -5.02 7.86 10.77
CA LYS A 86 -6.48 7.86 10.63
C LYS A 86 -6.84 7.70 9.15
N LEU A 87 -7.66 6.70 8.86
CA LEU A 87 -8.16 6.46 7.50
C LEU A 87 -9.14 7.58 7.09
N GLY A 88 -8.98 8.08 5.87
CA GLY A 88 -9.85 9.08 5.25
C GLY A 88 -10.62 8.52 4.05
N ASP A 89 -10.88 9.38 3.07
CA ASP A 89 -11.68 9.04 1.90
C ASP A 89 -11.01 8.04 0.96
N VAL A 90 -11.82 7.31 0.20
CA VAL A 90 -11.36 6.46 -0.90
C VAL A 90 -10.92 7.34 -2.06
N LEU A 91 -9.66 7.18 -2.47
CA LEU A 91 -9.06 7.89 -3.61
C LEU A 91 -9.12 7.07 -4.91
N GLY A 92 -9.20 5.75 -4.80
CA GLY A 92 -9.30 4.85 -5.95
C GLY A 92 -9.53 3.41 -5.52
N GLN A 93 -10.17 2.61 -6.38
CA GLN A 93 -10.44 1.20 -6.09
C GLN A 93 -10.45 0.36 -7.36
N ASN A 94 -10.06 -0.91 -7.22
CA ASN A 94 -10.21 -1.95 -8.25
C ASN A 94 -10.53 -3.30 -7.58
N ASP A 95 -10.41 -4.39 -8.34
CA ASP A 95 -10.66 -5.78 -7.90
C ASP A 95 -9.56 -6.35 -6.98
N ARG A 96 -8.42 -5.65 -6.83
CA ARG A 96 -7.25 -6.11 -6.07
C ARG A 96 -6.98 -5.27 -4.82
N ASN A 97 -7.30 -4.00 -4.84
CA ASN A 97 -6.98 -3.06 -3.77
C ASN A 97 -7.89 -1.84 -3.75
N VAL A 98 -7.82 -1.13 -2.62
CA VAL A 98 -8.44 0.18 -2.41
C VAL A 98 -7.35 1.14 -1.90
N VAL A 99 -7.32 2.35 -2.43
CA VAL A 99 -6.40 3.42 -2.03
C VAL A 99 -7.18 4.43 -1.20
N TYR A 100 -6.69 4.72 -0.01
CA TYR A 100 -7.28 5.67 0.93
C TYR A 100 -6.36 6.87 1.15
N ALA A 101 -6.95 8.04 1.34
CA ALA A 101 -6.28 9.13 2.03
C ALA A 101 -6.01 8.72 3.48
N VAL A 102 -4.89 9.18 4.05
CA VAL A 102 -4.60 8.98 5.47
C VAL A 102 -4.04 10.25 6.09
N THR A 103 -4.36 10.45 7.37
CA THR A 103 -3.82 11.55 8.17
C THR A 103 -2.97 10.97 9.29
N VAL A 104 -1.76 11.51 9.47
CA VAL A 104 -0.86 11.13 10.57
C VAL A 104 -1.29 11.88 11.83
N THR A 105 -1.78 11.16 12.85
CA THR A 105 -2.34 11.77 14.07
C THR A 105 -1.28 12.08 15.11
N ASN A 106 -0.11 11.44 15.06
CA ASN A 106 1.02 11.67 15.96
C ASN A 106 2.17 12.47 15.32
N ALA A 107 1.87 13.29 14.30
CA ALA A 107 2.87 14.03 13.52
C ALA A 107 3.75 14.96 14.37
N ASP A 108 3.21 15.53 15.44
CA ASP A 108 3.96 16.42 16.34
C ASP A 108 4.97 15.65 17.20
N SER A 109 4.64 14.40 17.56
CA SER A 109 5.44 13.52 18.42
C SER A 109 6.62 12.88 17.70
N VAL A 110 6.58 12.78 16.37
CA VAL A 110 7.70 12.22 15.59
C VAL A 110 8.79 13.26 15.34
N ALA A 111 10.06 12.87 15.45
CA ALA A 111 11.20 13.78 15.28
C ALA A 111 11.46 14.18 13.81
N CYS A 112 10.73 13.59 12.87
CA CYS A 112 10.86 13.82 11.43
C CYS A 112 9.60 14.48 10.85
N TYR A 113 9.75 15.10 9.69
CA TYR A 113 8.63 15.53 8.86
C TYR A 113 8.10 14.35 8.05
N VAL A 114 6.81 14.06 8.20
CA VAL A 114 6.12 13.04 7.40
C VAL A 114 5.35 13.75 6.28
N PRO A 115 5.66 13.48 5.00
CA PRO A 115 4.92 14.08 3.89
C PRO A 115 3.47 13.58 3.89
N PRO A 116 2.55 14.24 3.16
CA PRO A 116 1.20 13.72 2.95
C PRO A 116 1.24 12.28 2.42
N LEU A 117 0.44 11.39 3.01
CA LEU A 117 0.48 9.95 2.73
C LEU A 117 -0.84 9.44 2.13
N VAL A 118 -0.75 8.32 1.42
CA VAL A 118 -1.88 7.46 1.03
C VAL A 118 -1.61 6.03 1.43
N MET A 119 -2.68 5.27 1.68
CA MET A 119 -2.60 3.86 2.05
C MET A 119 -3.28 3.01 1.00
N LYS A 120 -2.55 2.06 0.42
CA LYS A 120 -3.07 1.07 -0.50
C LYS A 120 -3.32 -0.23 0.26
N VAL A 121 -4.58 -0.62 0.42
CA VAL A 121 -4.97 -1.82 1.16
C VAL A 121 -5.42 -2.90 0.18
N ALA A 122 -4.89 -4.11 0.33
CA ALA A 122 -5.27 -5.25 -0.48
C ALA A 122 -6.70 -5.72 -0.14
N ARG A 123 -7.42 -6.18 -1.16
CA ARG A 123 -8.62 -7.00 -0.95
C ARG A 123 -8.24 -8.38 -0.43
N LEU A 124 -9.23 -9.09 0.11
CA LEU A 124 -9.05 -10.41 0.70
C LEU A 124 -8.34 -11.35 -0.28
N PHE A 125 -7.27 -12.01 0.18
CA PHE A 125 -6.39 -12.89 -0.61
C PHE A 125 -5.69 -12.25 -1.83
N LYS A 126 -5.66 -10.91 -1.93
CA LYS A 126 -4.92 -10.17 -2.98
C LYS A 126 -3.62 -9.54 -2.46
N GLY A 127 -3.20 -9.87 -1.25
CA GLY A 127 -2.01 -9.31 -0.60
C GLY A 127 -0.72 -9.46 -1.40
N ARG A 128 -0.55 -10.59 -2.11
CA ARG A 128 0.62 -10.83 -2.98
C ARG A 128 0.82 -9.74 -4.04
N ASN A 129 -0.25 -9.18 -4.60
CA ASN A 129 -0.11 -8.13 -5.60
C ASN A 129 0.48 -6.85 -5.00
N VAL A 130 0.06 -6.49 -3.78
CA VAL A 130 0.58 -5.32 -3.06
C VAL A 130 2.02 -5.57 -2.61
N SER A 131 2.33 -6.80 -2.18
CA SER A 131 3.69 -7.24 -1.85
C SER A 131 4.64 -7.14 -3.06
N GLU A 132 4.27 -7.71 -4.21
CA GLU A 132 5.07 -7.63 -5.45
C GLU A 132 5.29 -6.18 -5.90
N GLU A 133 4.28 -5.33 -5.79
CA GLU A 133 4.39 -3.90 -6.11
C GLU A 133 5.33 -3.16 -5.15
N ALA A 134 5.24 -3.41 -3.84
CA ALA A 134 6.19 -2.85 -2.87
C ALA A 134 7.63 -3.32 -3.14
N GLY A 135 7.80 -4.56 -3.62
CA GLY A 135 9.08 -5.07 -4.11
C GLY A 135 9.62 -4.26 -5.29
N MET A 136 8.76 -3.86 -6.23
CA MET A 136 9.17 -2.98 -7.34
C MET A 136 9.61 -1.61 -6.85
N TYR A 137 8.95 -1.02 -5.85
CA TYR A 137 9.40 0.25 -5.26
C TYR A 137 10.81 0.12 -4.67
N ARG A 138 11.09 -0.98 -3.96
CA ARG A 138 12.44 -1.27 -3.46
C ARG A 138 13.48 -1.33 -4.59
N ASP A 139 13.15 -1.99 -5.69
CA ASP A 139 14.06 -2.08 -6.85
C ASP A 139 14.24 -0.72 -7.57
N LEU A 140 13.26 0.18 -7.45
CA LEU A 140 13.24 1.53 -8.03
C LEU A 140 13.60 2.63 -7.00
N GLU A 141 14.36 2.30 -5.96
CA GLU A 141 14.73 3.22 -4.86
C GLU A 141 15.24 4.58 -5.38
N CYS A 142 16.11 4.59 -6.40
CA CYS A 142 16.71 5.81 -6.93
C CYS A 142 15.74 6.75 -7.66
N LEU A 143 14.54 6.29 -8.02
CA LEU A 143 13.51 7.09 -8.70
C LEU A 143 12.47 7.66 -7.74
N GLN A 144 12.42 7.15 -6.50
CA GLN A 144 11.43 7.53 -5.50
C GLN A 144 11.62 8.98 -5.04
N GLY A 145 10.52 9.71 -4.90
CA GLY A 145 10.51 11.12 -4.50
C GLY A 145 10.92 12.09 -5.61
N SER A 146 11.23 11.60 -6.81
CA SER A 146 11.51 12.41 -8.00
C SER A 146 10.51 12.11 -9.11
N ILE A 147 10.46 10.85 -9.58
CA ILE A 147 9.62 10.44 -10.71
C ILE A 147 8.43 9.61 -10.23
N ILE A 148 8.62 8.79 -9.19
CA ILE A 148 7.58 7.97 -8.59
C ILE A 148 7.41 8.35 -7.11
N PRO A 149 6.25 8.04 -6.50
CA PRO A 149 6.04 8.28 -5.07
C PRO A 149 7.09 7.58 -4.20
N ARG A 150 7.39 8.15 -3.03
CA ARG A 150 8.10 7.41 -1.98
C ARG A 150 7.20 6.31 -1.41
N CYS A 151 7.75 5.12 -1.25
CA CYS A 151 7.13 3.97 -0.59
C CYS A 151 7.81 3.78 0.76
N PHE A 152 7.05 4.04 1.83
CA PHE A 152 7.57 4.02 3.20
C PHE A 152 7.49 2.65 3.87
N GLY A 153 6.91 1.66 3.20
CA GLY A 153 6.89 0.29 3.70
C GLY A 153 5.73 -0.54 3.20
N TYR A 154 5.92 -1.84 3.32
CA TYR A 154 4.89 -2.86 3.17
C TYR A 154 4.56 -3.41 4.55
N PHE A 155 3.28 -3.45 4.88
CA PHE A 155 2.79 -3.83 6.20
C PHE A 155 1.84 -5.00 6.04
N CYS A 156 2.01 -6.00 6.90
CA CYS A 156 1.14 -7.17 6.89
C CYS A 156 0.87 -7.64 8.31
N THR A 157 -0.35 -8.09 8.55
CA THR A 157 -0.76 -8.73 9.80
C THR A 157 -1.78 -9.81 9.50
N THR A 158 -2.06 -10.66 10.49
CA THR A 158 -3.12 -11.67 10.41
C THR A 158 -4.32 -11.17 11.22
N ILE A 159 -5.49 -11.18 10.59
CA ILE A 159 -6.74 -10.73 11.20
C ILE A 159 -7.67 -11.93 11.36
N ASP A 160 -8.30 -12.03 12.54
CA ASP A 160 -9.46 -12.88 12.72
C ASP A 160 -10.70 -12.20 12.15
N HIS A 161 -11.05 -12.54 10.90
CA HIS A 161 -12.18 -11.95 10.18
C HIS A 161 -13.54 -12.38 10.80
N THR A 162 -13.55 -13.34 11.73
CA THR A 162 -14.76 -13.70 12.51
C THR A 162 -15.09 -12.66 13.58
N GLN A 163 -14.10 -11.88 14.04
CA GLN A 163 -14.24 -10.89 15.11
C GLN A 163 -14.27 -9.45 14.61
N VAL A 164 -13.67 -9.22 13.45
CA VAL A 164 -13.43 -7.88 12.91
C VAL A 164 -13.85 -7.82 11.44
N ALA A 165 -14.62 -6.80 11.06
CA ALA A 165 -14.83 -6.44 9.67
C ALA A 165 -13.73 -5.49 9.19
N ILE A 166 -13.30 -5.69 7.95
CA ILE A 166 -12.28 -4.90 7.28
C ILE A 166 -12.91 -4.23 6.06
N LEU A 167 -12.88 -2.89 6.01
CA LEU A 167 -13.60 -2.11 5.00
C LEU A 167 -13.41 -2.59 3.54
N PRO A 168 -12.19 -2.84 3.02
CA PRO A 168 -12.03 -3.31 1.64
C PRO A 168 -12.53 -4.74 1.39
N TRP A 169 -12.85 -5.51 2.43
CA TRP A 169 -13.32 -6.90 2.33
C TRP A 169 -14.83 -6.98 2.46
N ASP A 170 -15.38 -6.36 3.51
CA ASP A 170 -16.81 -6.43 3.84
C ASP A 170 -17.64 -5.33 3.17
N GLY A 171 -16.98 -4.31 2.61
CA GLY A 171 -17.63 -3.17 1.97
C GLY A 171 -18.21 -2.15 2.96
N PRO A 172 -18.66 -0.98 2.46
CA PRO A 172 -19.19 0.10 3.32
C PRO A 172 -20.55 -0.24 3.95
N ASN A 173 -21.29 -1.18 3.36
CA ASN A 173 -22.66 -1.54 3.75
C ASN A 173 -22.71 -2.76 4.69
N CYS A 174 -21.59 -3.14 5.32
CA CYS A 174 -21.59 -4.19 6.32
C CYS A 174 -22.54 -3.82 7.47
N GLY A 175 -23.57 -4.63 7.70
CA GLY A 175 -24.52 -4.43 8.79
C GLY A 175 -23.92 -4.77 10.15
N TYR A 176 -24.32 -4.02 11.19
CA TYR A 176 -23.91 -4.25 12.57
C TYR A 176 -25.14 -4.41 13.48
N PRO A 177 -25.18 -5.40 14.38
CA PRO A 177 -24.14 -6.42 14.60
C PRO A 177 -23.97 -7.34 13.38
N ARG A 178 -22.74 -7.82 13.14
CA ARG A 178 -22.46 -8.66 11.97
C ARG A 178 -23.22 -9.97 12.05
N THR A 179 -24.02 -10.24 11.02
CA THR A 179 -24.59 -11.57 10.80
C THR A 179 -23.64 -12.32 9.87
N LEU A 180 -23.01 -13.37 10.38
CA LEU A 180 -22.11 -14.21 9.57
C LEU A 180 -22.95 -15.15 8.72
N ASP A 181 -22.63 -15.22 7.43
CA ASP A 181 -23.24 -16.22 6.54
C ASP A 181 -22.70 -17.61 6.90
N PRO A 182 -23.56 -18.55 7.36
CA PRO A 182 -23.13 -19.90 7.69
C PRO A 182 -22.54 -20.68 6.50
N HIS A 183 -22.88 -20.29 5.27
CA HIS A 183 -22.41 -20.94 4.04
C HIS A 183 -21.13 -20.33 3.48
N ASN A 184 -20.76 -19.13 3.92
CA ASN A 184 -19.53 -18.45 3.54
C ASN A 184 -18.86 -17.83 4.79
N PRO A 185 -18.32 -18.67 5.69
CA PRO A 185 -17.77 -18.20 6.93
C PRO A 185 -16.54 -17.32 6.69
N PRO A 186 -16.37 -16.22 7.45
CA PRO A 186 -15.15 -15.42 7.38
C PRO A 186 -13.93 -16.23 7.82
N HIS A 187 -12.77 -15.87 7.30
CA HIS A 187 -11.54 -16.62 7.53
C HIS A 187 -10.93 -16.27 8.92
N PRO A 188 -10.66 -17.24 9.81
CA PRO A 188 -10.22 -16.96 11.19
C PRO A 188 -8.78 -16.42 11.30
N ALA A 189 -8.03 -16.43 10.19
CA ALA A 189 -6.65 -15.95 10.12
C ALA A 189 -6.34 -15.36 8.73
N ALA A 190 -7.10 -14.35 8.30
CA ALA A 190 -6.92 -13.73 6.99
C ALA A 190 -5.69 -12.79 6.98
N PRO A 191 -4.79 -12.89 5.99
CA PRO A 191 -3.70 -11.92 5.86
C PRO A 191 -4.23 -10.57 5.38
N LEU A 192 -3.99 -9.52 6.17
CA LEU A 192 -4.23 -8.13 5.80
C LEU A 192 -2.92 -7.48 5.36
N SER A 193 -2.84 -7.10 4.09
CA SER A 193 -1.65 -6.52 3.48
C SER A 193 -1.93 -5.10 2.99
N MET A 194 -1.00 -4.19 3.25
CA MET A 194 -1.08 -2.80 2.80
C MET A 194 0.29 -2.20 2.52
N MET A 195 0.30 -1.12 1.74
CA MET A 195 1.49 -0.35 1.42
C MET A 195 1.23 1.13 1.69
N LEU A 196 2.23 1.82 2.24
CA LEU A 196 2.16 3.24 2.58
C LEU A 196 3.00 4.04 1.57
N LEU A 197 2.36 5.00 0.90
CA LEU A 197 2.99 5.79 -0.16
C LEU A 197 2.86 7.29 0.11
N GLU A 198 3.78 8.08 -0.43
CA GLU A 198 3.65 9.53 -0.53
C GLU A 198 2.49 9.92 -1.47
N ARG A 199 1.72 10.93 -1.09
CA ARG A 199 0.65 11.51 -1.91
C ARG A 199 1.23 12.58 -2.85
N LEU A 200 1.16 12.35 -4.16
CA LEU A 200 1.69 13.26 -5.20
C LEU A 200 0.67 14.26 -5.76
N GLY A 201 -0.19 14.83 -4.91
CA GLY A 201 -1.21 15.81 -5.31
C GLY A 201 -2.62 15.22 -5.41
N ASP A 202 -3.44 15.84 -6.25
CA ASP A 202 -4.85 15.49 -6.44
C ASP A 202 -5.05 14.58 -7.66
N PRO A 203 -6.13 13.78 -7.68
CA PRO A 203 -6.45 12.94 -8.82
C PRO A 203 -6.52 13.76 -10.12
N ILE A 204 -5.84 13.27 -11.17
CA ILE A 204 -5.99 13.84 -12.50
C ILE A 204 -7.45 13.59 -12.94
N PRO A 205 -8.19 14.61 -13.39
CA PRO A 205 -9.55 14.43 -13.90
C PRO A 205 -9.53 13.35 -14.97
N THR A 206 -10.27 12.26 -14.73
CA THR A 206 -10.57 11.32 -15.80
C THR A 206 -11.48 12.06 -16.77
N GLY A 207 -11.06 12.21 -18.02
CA GLY A 207 -11.90 12.84 -19.04
C GLY A 207 -13.28 12.21 -19.03
N SER A 208 -14.33 12.99 -19.32
CA SER A 208 -15.69 12.47 -19.44
C SER A 208 -15.65 11.28 -20.39
N GLY A 209 -16.21 10.13 -19.95
CA GLY A 209 -16.39 8.98 -20.84
C GLY A 209 -17.00 9.47 -22.14
N ILE A 210 -16.47 9.00 -23.27
CA ILE A 210 -17.13 9.22 -24.55
C ILE A 210 -18.43 8.44 -24.42
N GLU A 211 -19.51 9.15 -24.09
CA GLU A 211 -20.86 8.62 -24.17
C GLU A 211 -20.98 8.00 -25.57
N PRO A 212 -21.49 6.77 -25.71
CA PRO A 212 -21.70 6.16 -27.01
C PRO A 212 -22.73 7.00 -27.76
N GLU A 213 -22.25 8.04 -28.46
CA GLU A 213 -23.05 8.81 -29.38
C GLU A 213 -23.51 7.85 -30.46
N ASN A 214 -24.80 7.51 -30.39
CA ASN A 214 -25.67 7.04 -31.45
C ASN A 214 -24.96 6.78 -32.79
N ILE A 215 -24.28 5.64 -32.90
CA ILE A 215 -24.00 5.03 -34.21
C ILE A 215 -25.36 4.57 -34.72
N LYS A 216 -26.05 5.48 -35.42
CA LYS A 216 -27.25 5.18 -36.21
C LYS A 216 -26.84 4.49 -37.52
#